data_AF-A0A2E6PRN5-F1
#
_entry.id   AF-A0A2E6PRN5-F1
#
_cell.length_a   1.000
_cell.length_b   1.000
_cell.length_c   1.000
_cell.angle_alpha   90.00
_cell.angle_beta   90.00
_cell.angle_gamma   90.00
#
_symmetry.space_group_name_H-M   'P 1'
#
loop_
_entity.id
_entity.type
_entity.pdbx_description
1 polymer ?
#
loop_
_entity_poly.entity_id
_entity_poly.type
_entity_poly.pdbx_seq_one_letter_code
_entity_poly.pdbx_strand_id
1 'polypeptide(L)'
;MLKTNCWKYRKWLTNDINVVYLNIFAYIKAYRRQNLGKGISMKLPRKKTSTPRKPKFADESFTGPEPVWEDWQSWPIEKFHKEKQRAGTYYNYFYQAKDLKPKVIEWMKENGYNKNDIKAIKAAEDWRTNIAVSSVCCSLLRGMPTHHPDYDKYLETLPGVSGGQSNPEDFARKYIDEAIGYGKERLKKKGFEVEKQVKYVGGPTLSIQDRLKISAINLTHEVENFIDEAMQDIEKFDMKKFNALSIFRKQQAKPAHAKIIKEHYKPNLDEMNELTGPKLEDNDAYDQLIEAYSNISPKGQKKWLDIYSQIDQACNMLIESGKQNRKPRKRKPVAKEKLIAKLKFQKEDSALGLVSANPIEIPGSSELWVYNTKTRKIGKYIATNIDPTGQQREGSGLSVKGTTITGFNGTSIQKTLRKPKDQIDAFKNSGKVLLKKYMDTINAVETKLNGRINEQTILLKINK
;
A
#
# COMPACT_ATOMS: atom_id res chain seq x y z
N MET A 1 -44.35 -19.71 -38.55
CA MET A 1 -43.40 -20.79 -38.20
C MET A 1 -41.94 -20.34 -38.38
N LEU A 2 -41.40 -19.45 -37.53
CA LEU A 2 -39.99 -19.00 -37.65
C LEU A 2 -39.37 -18.64 -36.29
N LYS A 3 -39.36 -19.56 -35.32
CA LYS A 3 -38.64 -19.38 -34.03
C LYS A 3 -37.92 -20.62 -33.48
N THR A 4 -37.67 -21.64 -34.30
CA THR A 4 -37.04 -22.90 -33.85
C THR A 4 -35.60 -23.15 -34.31
N ASN A 5 -35.01 -22.30 -35.17
CA ASN A 5 -33.69 -22.59 -35.76
C ASN A 5 -32.46 -21.87 -35.18
N CYS A 6 -32.60 -20.83 -34.34
CA CYS A 6 -31.43 -20.10 -33.82
C CYS A 6 -30.65 -20.86 -32.73
N TRP A 7 -31.28 -21.75 -31.96
CA TRP A 7 -30.61 -22.44 -30.84
C TRP A 7 -29.73 -23.61 -31.29
N LYS A 8 -30.12 -24.32 -32.36
CA LYS A 8 -29.31 -25.40 -32.94
C LYS A 8 -28.06 -24.87 -33.65
N TYR A 9 -28.15 -23.74 -34.34
CA TYR A 9 -27.01 -23.12 -35.02
C TYR A 9 -25.94 -22.60 -34.04
N ARG A 10 -26.37 -22.05 -32.89
CA ARG A 10 -25.45 -21.55 -31.86
C ARG A 10 -24.69 -22.67 -31.14
N LYS A 11 -25.33 -23.83 -30.93
CA LYS A 11 -24.71 -25.00 -30.31
C LYS A 11 -23.71 -25.71 -31.25
N TRP A 12 -23.98 -25.69 -32.55
CA TRP A 12 -23.08 -26.22 -33.58
C TRP A 12 -21.81 -25.36 -33.70
N LEU A 13 -21.94 -24.03 -33.82
CA LEU A 13 -20.80 -23.09 -33.85
C LEU A 13 -19.91 -23.16 -32.59
N THR A 14 -20.49 -23.35 -31.40
CA THR A 14 -19.68 -23.46 -30.17
C THR A 14 -18.94 -24.79 -30.04
N ASN A 15 -19.47 -25.88 -30.61
CA ASN A 15 -18.79 -27.17 -30.57
C ASN A 15 -17.65 -27.22 -31.59
N ASP A 16 -17.84 -26.71 -32.81
CA ASP A 16 -16.78 -26.72 -33.82
C ASP A 16 -15.63 -25.76 -33.47
N ILE A 17 -15.91 -24.60 -32.89
CA ILE A 17 -14.86 -23.68 -32.42
C ILE A 17 -14.05 -24.33 -31.27
N ASN A 18 -14.69 -25.04 -30.35
CA ASN A 18 -13.98 -25.72 -29.26
C ASN A 18 -13.16 -26.92 -29.75
N VAL A 19 -13.64 -27.67 -30.76
CA VAL A 19 -12.90 -28.78 -31.37
C VAL A 19 -11.70 -28.28 -32.18
N VAL A 20 -11.84 -27.15 -32.89
CA VAL A 20 -10.73 -26.51 -33.62
C VAL A 20 -9.69 -25.95 -32.64
N TYR A 21 -10.09 -25.33 -31.53
CA TYR A 21 -9.15 -24.85 -30.51
C TYR A 21 -8.42 -25.99 -29.78
N LEU A 22 -9.11 -27.10 -29.49
CA LEU A 22 -8.51 -28.29 -28.88
C LEU A 22 -7.52 -28.98 -29.83
N ASN A 23 -7.84 -29.05 -31.13
CA ASN A 23 -6.93 -29.60 -32.14
C ASN A 23 -5.72 -28.69 -32.41
N ILE A 24 -5.87 -27.37 -32.39
CA ILE A 24 -4.75 -26.43 -32.50
C ILE A 24 -3.85 -26.52 -31.26
N PHE A 25 -4.40 -26.63 -30.05
CA PHE A 25 -3.60 -26.82 -28.84
C PHE A 25 -2.89 -28.17 -28.80
N ALA A 26 -3.54 -29.25 -29.23
CA ALA A 26 -2.93 -30.55 -29.35
C ALA A 26 -1.82 -30.56 -30.40
N TYR A 27 -2.03 -29.90 -31.54
CA TYR A 27 -1.03 -29.73 -32.59
C TYR A 27 0.16 -28.87 -32.11
N ILE A 28 -0.08 -27.75 -31.43
CA ILE A 28 1.00 -26.92 -30.85
C ILE A 28 1.79 -27.68 -29.78
N LYS A 29 1.13 -28.52 -28.98
CA LYS A 29 1.77 -29.33 -27.93
C LYS A 29 2.55 -30.52 -28.51
N ALA A 30 2.06 -31.12 -29.59
CA ALA A 30 2.77 -32.15 -30.36
C ALA A 30 3.97 -31.57 -31.13
N TYR A 31 3.81 -30.38 -31.74
CA TYR A 31 4.85 -29.66 -32.46
C TYR A 31 5.95 -29.15 -31.50
N ARG A 32 5.59 -28.72 -30.28
CA ARG A 32 6.57 -28.42 -29.20
C ARG A 32 7.31 -29.67 -28.71
N ARG A 33 6.67 -30.84 -28.69
CA ARG A 33 7.32 -32.10 -28.31
C ARG A 33 8.27 -32.62 -29.39
N GLN A 34 7.96 -32.42 -30.68
CA GLN A 34 8.81 -32.85 -31.79
C GLN A 34 10.04 -31.95 -32.02
N ASN A 35 9.97 -30.66 -31.66
CA ASN A 35 11.08 -29.70 -31.83
C ASN A 35 11.97 -29.50 -30.58
N LEU A 36 11.87 -30.37 -29.58
CA LEU A 36 12.77 -30.37 -28.41
C LEU A 36 14.08 -31.15 -28.63
N GLY A 37 14.28 -31.73 -29.81
CA GLY A 37 15.56 -32.26 -30.26
C GLY A 37 16.10 -31.41 -31.41
N LYS A 38 17.31 -30.85 -31.25
CA LYS A 38 18.08 -30.04 -32.22
C LYS A 38 17.80 -28.53 -32.16
N GLY A 39 18.41 -27.86 -31.18
CA GLY A 39 18.51 -26.40 -31.14
C GLY A 39 19.69 -25.97 -30.26
N ILE A 40 20.76 -25.52 -30.90
CA ILE A 40 22.00 -25.01 -30.31
C ILE A 40 21.69 -23.82 -29.37
N SER A 41 22.35 -23.79 -28.22
CA SER A 41 22.11 -22.85 -27.13
C SER A 41 22.16 -21.37 -27.57
N MET A 42 21.10 -20.61 -27.33
CA MET A 42 21.19 -19.15 -27.29
C MET A 42 21.87 -18.73 -25.99
N LYS A 43 23.06 -18.11 -26.09
CA LYS A 43 23.74 -17.48 -24.95
C LYS A 43 22.90 -16.31 -24.44
N LEU A 44 22.22 -16.51 -23.30
CA LEU A 44 21.61 -15.43 -22.54
C LEU A 44 22.71 -14.44 -22.07
N PRO A 45 22.43 -13.13 -22.04
CA PRO A 45 23.42 -12.13 -21.60
C PRO A 45 23.86 -12.43 -20.17
N ARG A 46 25.19 -12.51 -19.95
CA ARG A 46 25.80 -12.79 -18.65
C ARG A 46 25.28 -11.79 -17.61
N LYS A 47 24.43 -12.27 -16.70
CA LYS A 47 24.11 -11.56 -15.46
C LYS A 47 25.44 -11.33 -14.73
N LYS A 48 25.71 -10.10 -14.27
CA LYS A 48 26.93 -9.80 -13.48
C LYS A 48 27.06 -10.85 -12.37
N THR A 49 28.22 -11.50 -12.30
CA THR A 49 28.57 -12.46 -11.24
C THR A 49 28.28 -11.82 -9.89
N SER A 50 27.37 -12.43 -9.12
CA SER A 50 27.07 -11.98 -7.78
C SER A 50 28.37 -11.96 -6.97
N THR A 51 28.65 -10.85 -6.26
CA THR A 51 29.74 -10.81 -5.29
C THR A 51 29.67 -12.03 -4.37
N PRO A 52 30.81 -12.70 -4.06
CA PRO A 52 30.80 -13.86 -3.17
C PRO A 52 30.23 -13.43 -1.82
N ARG A 53 29.15 -14.11 -1.42
CA ARG A 53 28.44 -13.86 -0.17
C ARG A 53 29.39 -14.14 1.01
N LYS A 54 29.41 -13.27 2.03
CA LYS A 54 30.10 -13.58 3.30
C LYS A 54 29.44 -14.82 3.93
N PRO A 55 30.23 -15.79 4.42
CA PRO A 55 29.67 -16.99 5.05
C PRO A 55 28.75 -16.59 6.21
N LYS A 56 27.55 -17.17 6.25
CA LYS A 56 26.53 -16.91 7.26
C LYS A 56 26.85 -17.61 8.59
N PHE A 57 27.60 -18.71 8.53
CA PHE A 57 27.94 -19.57 9.66
C PHE A 57 29.45 -19.87 9.67
N ALA A 58 30.03 -20.11 10.86
CA ALA A 58 31.45 -20.45 10.99
C ALA A 58 31.80 -21.72 10.21
N ASP A 59 30.90 -22.72 10.18
CA ASP A 59 31.11 -24.00 9.49
C ASP A 59 31.06 -23.91 7.96
N GLU A 60 30.53 -22.81 7.39
CA GLU A 60 30.60 -22.54 5.95
C GLU A 60 32.04 -22.24 5.50
N SER A 61 32.94 -21.88 6.41
CA SER A 61 34.36 -21.74 6.10
C SER A 61 35.03 -23.09 5.75
N PHE A 62 34.52 -24.20 6.29
CA PHE A 62 35.05 -25.55 6.08
C PHE A 62 34.29 -26.32 4.99
N THR A 63 32.96 -26.16 4.93
CA THR A 63 32.07 -26.84 3.96
C THR A 63 31.90 -26.07 2.64
N GLY A 64 32.36 -24.81 2.62
CA GLY A 64 32.26 -23.88 1.50
C GLY A 64 30.90 -23.19 1.38
N PRO A 65 30.79 -22.15 0.54
CA PRO A 65 29.56 -21.38 0.37
C PRO A 65 28.46 -22.20 -0.31
N GLU A 66 27.22 -21.69 -0.26
CA GLU A 66 26.05 -22.25 -0.95
C GLU A 66 26.39 -22.62 -2.41
N PRO A 67 26.05 -23.83 -2.87
CA PRO A 67 26.37 -24.28 -4.23
C PRO A 67 25.82 -23.33 -5.29
N VAL A 68 26.68 -22.94 -6.22
CA VAL A 68 26.36 -22.11 -7.38
C VAL A 68 26.81 -22.84 -8.63
N TRP A 69 25.91 -22.96 -9.60
CA TRP A 69 26.12 -23.74 -10.82
C TRP A 69 26.49 -22.87 -12.01
N GLU A 70 27.07 -21.69 -11.76
CA GLU A 70 27.61 -20.84 -12.82
C GLU A 70 28.85 -21.53 -13.43
N ASP A 71 28.94 -21.55 -14.76
CA ASP A 71 30.02 -22.21 -15.54
C ASP A 71 30.15 -23.73 -15.37
N TRP A 72 29.07 -24.44 -15.03
CA TRP A 72 29.08 -25.91 -14.89
C TRP A 72 29.57 -26.64 -16.15
N GLN A 73 29.41 -26.05 -17.34
CA GLN A 73 29.82 -26.66 -18.61
C GLN A 73 31.34 -26.81 -18.76
N SER A 74 32.13 -26.00 -18.04
CA SER A 74 33.60 -26.06 -18.11
C SER A 74 34.21 -26.89 -16.98
N TRP A 75 33.41 -27.53 -16.13
CA TRP A 75 33.91 -28.30 -15.02
C TRP A 75 34.30 -29.72 -15.46
N PRO A 76 35.37 -30.30 -14.86
CA PRO A 76 35.60 -31.73 -14.94
C PRO A 76 34.38 -32.50 -14.42
N ILE A 77 34.06 -33.65 -15.04
CA ILE A 77 32.86 -34.42 -14.70
C ILE A 77 32.85 -34.90 -13.24
N GLU A 78 34.02 -35.20 -12.68
CA GLU A 78 34.18 -35.53 -11.26
C GLU A 78 33.82 -34.36 -10.34
N LYS A 79 34.19 -33.14 -10.73
CA LYS A 79 33.84 -31.92 -9.99
C LYS A 79 32.33 -31.70 -10.04
N PHE A 80 31.71 -31.91 -11.19
CA PHE A 80 30.26 -31.85 -11.35
C PHE A 80 29.54 -32.88 -10.45
N HIS A 81 30.03 -34.12 -10.40
CA HIS A 81 29.50 -35.16 -9.52
C HIS A 81 29.61 -34.78 -8.03
N LYS A 82 30.79 -34.35 -7.60
CA LYS A 82 31.05 -33.93 -6.22
C LYS A 82 30.20 -32.74 -5.81
N GLU A 83 30.04 -31.75 -6.69
CA GLU A 83 29.22 -30.57 -6.40
C GLU A 83 27.72 -30.93 -6.32
N LYS A 84 27.25 -31.88 -7.14
CA LYS A 84 25.87 -32.41 -7.06
C LYS A 84 25.59 -33.09 -5.71
N GLN A 85 26.51 -33.90 -5.22
CA GLN A 85 26.39 -34.53 -3.90
C GLN A 85 26.49 -33.49 -2.77
N ARG A 86 27.47 -32.58 -2.86
CA ARG A 86 27.71 -31.51 -1.89
C ARG A 86 26.49 -30.61 -1.74
N ALA A 87 25.76 -30.33 -2.83
CA ALA A 87 24.56 -29.50 -2.75
C ALA A 87 23.49 -30.08 -1.83
N GLY A 88 23.22 -31.39 -1.94
CA GLY A 88 22.34 -32.11 -1.03
C GLY A 88 22.76 -31.95 0.43
N THR A 89 24.04 -32.20 0.70
CA THR A 89 24.64 -32.12 2.05
C THR A 89 24.61 -30.70 2.62
N TYR A 90 24.94 -29.68 1.81
CA TYR A 90 24.95 -28.28 2.23
C TYR A 90 23.58 -27.84 2.75
N TYR A 91 22.52 -28.05 1.96
CA TYR A 91 21.18 -27.65 2.38
C TYR A 91 20.66 -28.47 3.57
N ASN A 92 21.06 -29.74 3.69
CA ASN A 92 20.72 -30.56 4.86
C ASN A 92 21.41 -30.09 6.15
N TYR A 93 22.66 -29.62 6.04
CA TYR A 93 23.44 -29.17 7.18
C TYR A 93 23.03 -27.77 7.68
N PHE A 94 22.76 -26.83 6.75
CA PHE A 94 22.53 -25.42 7.10
C PHE A 94 21.07 -24.99 7.21
N TYR A 95 20.11 -25.80 6.75
CA TYR A 95 18.71 -25.42 6.69
C TYR A 95 17.78 -26.51 7.18
N GLN A 96 16.65 -26.11 7.76
CA GLN A 96 15.53 -27.01 7.98
C GLN A 96 14.53 -26.89 6.82
N ALA A 97 13.73 -27.94 6.61
CA ALA A 97 12.71 -27.97 5.54
C ALA A 97 11.76 -26.75 5.58
N LYS A 98 11.41 -26.28 6.78
CA LYS A 98 10.59 -25.07 7.00
C LYS A 98 11.22 -23.80 6.42
N ASP A 99 12.54 -23.68 6.49
CA ASP A 99 13.28 -22.48 6.08
C ASP A 99 13.37 -22.38 4.56
N LEU A 100 13.35 -23.53 3.87
CA LEU A 100 13.41 -23.63 2.41
C LEU A 100 12.03 -23.68 1.74
N LYS A 101 10.93 -23.87 2.49
CA LYS A 101 9.56 -23.85 1.95
C LYS A 101 9.23 -22.60 1.11
N PRO A 102 9.66 -21.37 1.48
CA PRO A 102 9.50 -20.21 0.62
C PRO A 102 10.20 -20.31 -0.74
N LYS A 103 11.38 -20.96 -0.80
CA LYS A 103 12.13 -21.21 -2.02
C LYS A 103 11.47 -22.26 -2.90
N VAL A 104 10.86 -23.28 -2.31
CA VAL A 104 10.01 -24.22 -3.05
C VAL A 104 8.85 -23.49 -3.72
N ILE A 105 8.19 -22.57 -3.03
CA ILE A 105 7.09 -21.75 -3.60
C ILE A 105 7.59 -20.82 -4.71
N GLU A 106 8.80 -20.28 -4.59
CA GLU A 106 9.45 -19.48 -5.64
C GLU A 106 9.67 -20.31 -6.90
N TRP A 107 10.27 -21.50 -6.76
CA TRP A 107 10.46 -22.46 -7.84
C TRP A 107 9.14 -22.89 -8.49
N MET A 108 8.09 -23.13 -7.70
CA MET A 108 6.76 -23.46 -8.22
C MET A 108 6.18 -22.33 -9.10
N LYS A 109 6.40 -21.07 -8.74
CA LYS A 109 5.91 -19.93 -9.54
C LYS A 109 6.62 -19.83 -10.89
N GLU A 110 7.93 -20.03 -10.91
CA GLU A 110 8.72 -20.02 -12.15
C GLU A 110 8.33 -21.18 -13.08
N ASN A 111 7.94 -22.32 -12.50
CA ASN A 111 7.56 -23.54 -13.23
C ASN A 111 6.05 -23.65 -13.56
N GLY A 112 5.29 -22.56 -13.44
CA GLY A 112 3.92 -22.47 -13.95
C GLY A 112 2.82 -23.08 -13.06
N TYR A 113 3.08 -23.34 -11.78
CA TYR A 113 2.05 -23.83 -10.85
C TYR A 113 0.97 -22.77 -10.59
N ASN A 114 -0.29 -23.21 -10.48
CA ASN A 114 -1.41 -22.30 -10.28
C ASN A 114 -1.49 -21.79 -8.82
N LYS A 115 -2.28 -20.74 -8.59
CA LYS A 115 -2.46 -20.15 -7.24
C LYS A 115 -3.09 -21.12 -6.24
N ASN A 116 -3.92 -22.06 -6.70
CA ASN A 116 -4.58 -23.04 -5.84
C ASN A 116 -3.59 -24.12 -5.35
N ASP A 117 -2.63 -24.50 -6.18
CA ASP A 117 -1.57 -25.44 -5.83
C ASP A 117 -0.60 -24.82 -4.82
N ILE A 118 -0.28 -23.52 -4.97
CA ILE A 118 0.47 -22.77 -3.96
C ILE A 118 -0.31 -22.66 -2.64
N LYS A 119 -1.64 -22.55 -2.68
CA LYS A 119 -2.47 -22.56 -1.47
C LYS A 119 -2.46 -23.95 -0.81
N ALA A 120 -2.53 -25.01 -1.61
CA ALA A 120 -2.48 -26.39 -1.14
C ALA A 120 -1.13 -26.73 -0.49
N ILE A 121 0.00 -26.41 -1.13
CA ILE A 121 1.33 -26.69 -0.57
C ILE A 121 1.58 -25.93 0.76
N LYS A 122 1.03 -24.72 0.90
CA LYS A 122 1.08 -23.96 2.15
C LYS A 122 0.25 -24.61 3.26
N ALA A 123 -0.85 -25.27 2.90
CA ALA A 123 -1.69 -25.98 3.85
C ALA A 123 -1.12 -27.36 4.21
N ALA A 124 -0.36 -28.02 3.34
CA ALA A 124 0.32 -29.27 3.63
C ALA A 124 1.32 -29.15 4.79
N GLU A 125 1.54 -30.24 5.53
CA GLU A 125 2.51 -30.30 6.61
C GLU A 125 3.94 -30.06 6.10
N ASP A 126 4.77 -29.41 6.91
CA ASP A 126 6.12 -28.99 6.47
C ASP A 126 7.04 -30.18 6.12
N TRP A 127 6.84 -31.34 6.76
CA TRP A 127 7.60 -32.55 6.47
C TRP A 127 7.27 -33.20 5.12
N ARG A 128 6.13 -32.84 4.49
CA ARG A 128 5.77 -33.31 3.15
C ARG A 128 6.65 -32.68 2.07
N THR A 129 7.13 -31.46 2.29
CA THR A 129 8.19 -30.83 1.51
C THR A 129 9.51 -31.05 2.23
N ASN A 130 10.03 -32.28 2.20
CA ASN A 130 11.25 -32.65 2.92
C ASN A 130 12.48 -31.85 2.46
N ILE A 131 13.58 -32.00 3.19
CA ILE A 131 14.81 -31.25 2.92
C ILE A 131 15.44 -31.62 1.56
N ALA A 132 15.30 -32.86 1.10
CA ALA A 132 15.83 -33.31 -0.18
C ALA A 132 15.13 -32.61 -1.37
N VAL A 133 13.80 -32.57 -1.37
CA VAL A 133 13.00 -31.87 -2.39
C VAL A 133 13.29 -30.38 -2.36
N SER A 134 13.39 -29.81 -1.16
CA SER A 134 13.68 -28.39 -0.97
C SER A 134 15.09 -28.01 -1.46
N SER A 135 16.09 -28.86 -1.19
CA SER A 135 17.47 -28.74 -1.65
C SER A 135 17.56 -28.76 -3.17
N VAL A 136 16.84 -29.67 -3.83
CA VAL A 136 16.77 -29.75 -5.30
C VAL A 136 16.13 -28.49 -5.88
N CYS A 137 15.01 -28.01 -5.32
CA CYS A 137 14.37 -26.77 -5.77
C CYS A 137 15.32 -25.56 -5.65
N CYS A 138 16.05 -25.45 -4.54
CA CYS A 138 17.02 -24.37 -4.33
C CYS A 138 18.20 -24.47 -5.32
N SER A 139 18.70 -25.68 -5.56
CA SER A 139 19.77 -25.93 -6.53
C SER A 139 19.33 -25.59 -7.96
N LEU A 140 18.10 -25.93 -8.35
CA LEU A 140 17.51 -25.56 -9.64
C LEU A 140 17.37 -24.04 -9.79
N LEU A 141 16.90 -23.34 -8.75
CA LEU A 141 16.85 -21.86 -8.74
C LEU A 141 18.25 -21.22 -8.85
N ARG A 142 19.31 -21.92 -8.44
CA ARG A 142 20.71 -21.49 -8.55
C ARG A 142 21.40 -21.99 -9.81
N GLY A 143 20.65 -22.48 -10.79
CA GLY A 143 21.15 -22.81 -12.12
C GLY A 143 21.68 -24.23 -12.28
N MET A 144 21.37 -25.15 -11.35
CA MET A 144 21.72 -26.57 -11.52
C MET A 144 21.14 -27.12 -12.82
N PRO A 145 21.94 -27.72 -13.71
CA PRO A 145 21.43 -28.28 -14.96
C PRO A 145 20.61 -29.53 -14.71
N THR A 146 19.59 -29.73 -15.55
CA THR A 146 18.74 -30.93 -15.53
C THR A 146 19.46 -32.14 -16.13
N HIS A 147 20.31 -31.93 -17.15
CA HIS A 147 21.05 -32.97 -17.86
C HIS A 147 22.49 -32.54 -18.19
N HIS A 148 23.44 -33.48 -18.10
CA HIS A 148 24.84 -33.28 -18.51
C HIS A 148 25.26 -34.42 -19.45
N PRO A 149 25.65 -34.14 -20.71
CA PRO A 149 25.88 -35.17 -21.73
C PRO A 149 26.89 -36.28 -21.34
N ASP A 150 27.97 -35.92 -20.63
CA ASP A 150 29.01 -36.87 -20.24
C ASP A 150 28.81 -37.53 -18.87
N TYR A 151 27.73 -37.19 -18.16
CA TYR A 151 27.53 -37.66 -16.78
C TYR A 151 27.10 -39.12 -16.72
N ASP A 152 26.30 -39.58 -17.68
CA ASP A 152 25.90 -41.00 -17.78
C ASP A 152 27.12 -41.92 -17.94
N LYS A 153 28.04 -41.56 -18.84
CA LYS A 153 29.30 -42.28 -19.04
C LYS A 153 30.16 -42.31 -17.78
N TYR A 154 30.18 -41.22 -17.02
CA TYR A 154 30.90 -41.17 -15.75
C TYR A 154 30.25 -42.05 -14.68
N LEU A 155 28.92 -42.11 -14.60
CA LEU A 155 28.23 -42.99 -13.65
C LEU A 155 28.52 -44.47 -13.92
N GLU A 156 28.66 -44.88 -15.18
CA GLU A 156 29.03 -46.26 -15.56
C GLU A 156 30.44 -46.66 -15.07
N THR A 157 31.34 -45.69 -14.86
CA THR A 157 32.69 -45.96 -14.31
C THR A 157 32.70 -46.21 -12.80
N LEU A 158 31.61 -45.86 -12.08
CA LEU A 158 31.56 -45.97 -10.62
C LEU A 158 31.06 -47.36 -10.20
N PRO A 159 31.79 -48.07 -9.31
CA PRO A 159 31.38 -49.40 -8.85
C PRO A 159 30.08 -49.30 -8.05
N GLY A 160 29.10 -50.13 -8.40
CA GLY A 160 27.82 -50.25 -7.67
C GLY A 160 26.75 -49.22 -8.05
N VAL A 161 26.96 -48.40 -9.07
CA VAL A 161 25.93 -47.48 -9.60
C VAL A 161 25.23 -48.13 -10.79
N SER A 162 23.93 -48.34 -10.68
CA SER A 162 23.08 -48.79 -11.78
C SER A 162 21.96 -47.78 -12.04
N GLY A 163 21.70 -47.48 -13.33
CA GLY A 163 20.77 -46.45 -13.76
C GLY A 163 21.48 -45.13 -14.15
N GLY A 164 21.04 -44.53 -15.25
CA GLY A 164 21.59 -43.27 -15.76
C GLY A 164 21.21 -42.05 -14.93
N GLN A 165 21.50 -40.87 -15.47
CA GLN A 165 21.28 -39.59 -14.82
C GLN A 165 19.80 -39.38 -14.49
N SER A 166 19.51 -39.20 -13.21
CA SER A 166 18.21 -38.74 -12.74
C SER A 166 17.99 -37.26 -13.07
N ASN A 167 16.80 -36.95 -13.60
CA ASN A 167 16.35 -35.58 -13.81
C ASN A 167 15.88 -34.95 -12.48
N PRO A 168 16.58 -33.92 -11.96
CA PRO A 168 16.20 -33.30 -10.68
C PRO A 168 14.86 -32.58 -10.74
N GLU A 169 14.44 -32.10 -11.91
CA GLU A 169 13.15 -31.45 -12.09
C GLU A 169 12.00 -32.43 -11.91
N ASP A 170 12.08 -33.62 -12.51
CA ASP A 170 11.05 -34.66 -12.40
C ASP A 170 10.92 -35.15 -10.96
N PHE A 171 12.06 -35.28 -10.26
CA PHE A 171 12.07 -35.56 -8.83
C PHE A 171 11.32 -34.48 -8.04
N ALA A 172 11.64 -33.20 -8.23
CA ALA A 172 10.98 -32.11 -7.52
C ALA A 172 9.46 -32.07 -7.80
N ARG A 173 9.06 -32.20 -9.07
CA ARG A 173 7.64 -32.21 -9.48
C ARG A 173 6.86 -33.33 -8.81
N LYS A 174 7.38 -34.57 -8.83
CA LYS A 174 6.72 -35.73 -8.23
C LYS A 174 6.33 -35.50 -6.77
N TYR A 175 7.28 -35.08 -5.94
CA TYR A 175 7.03 -34.88 -4.51
C TYR A 175 6.20 -33.63 -4.21
N ILE A 176 6.34 -32.56 -5.01
CA ILE A 176 5.51 -31.36 -4.89
C ILE A 176 4.05 -31.68 -5.22
N ASP A 177 3.80 -32.47 -6.25
CA ASP A 177 2.45 -32.88 -6.65
C ASP A 177 1.79 -33.79 -5.61
N GLU A 178 2.55 -34.72 -5.01
CA GLU A 178 2.12 -35.50 -3.85
C GLU A 178 1.75 -34.59 -2.66
N ALA A 179 2.60 -33.63 -2.32
CA ALA A 179 2.35 -32.67 -1.24
C ALA A 179 1.14 -31.77 -1.50
N ILE A 180 0.90 -31.38 -2.76
CA ILE A 180 -0.31 -30.66 -3.18
C ILE A 180 -1.56 -31.53 -2.96
N GLY A 181 -1.49 -32.83 -3.25
CA GLY A 181 -2.57 -33.78 -2.98
C GLY A 181 -3.00 -33.78 -1.52
N TYR A 182 -2.04 -33.94 -0.60
CA TYR A 182 -2.29 -33.87 0.85
C TYR A 182 -2.79 -32.49 1.29
N GLY A 183 -2.23 -31.41 0.73
CA GLY A 183 -2.67 -30.05 0.99
C GLY A 183 -4.13 -29.79 0.60
N LYS A 184 -4.57 -30.33 -0.54
CA LYS A 184 -5.97 -30.27 -1.00
C LYS A 184 -6.90 -31.06 -0.07
N GLU A 185 -6.49 -32.25 0.36
CA GLU A 185 -7.26 -33.06 1.32
C GLU A 185 -7.42 -32.37 2.67
N ARG A 186 -6.34 -31.75 3.18
CA ARG A 186 -6.37 -31.00 4.44
C ARG A 186 -7.24 -29.75 4.35
N LEU A 187 -7.20 -29.02 3.24
CA LEU A 187 -8.10 -27.89 3.00
C LEU A 187 -9.56 -28.33 2.96
N LYS A 188 -9.84 -29.50 2.40
CA LYS A 188 -11.18 -30.12 2.42
C LYS A 188 -11.61 -30.46 3.85
N LYS A 189 -10.78 -31.17 4.63
CA LYS A 189 -11.05 -31.50 6.04
C LYS A 189 -11.25 -30.26 6.92
N LYS A 190 -10.40 -29.23 6.77
CA LYS A 190 -10.58 -27.93 7.45
C LYS A 190 -11.89 -27.25 7.06
N GLY A 191 -12.32 -27.34 5.79
CA GLY A 191 -13.62 -26.85 5.36
C GLY A 191 -14.77 -27.53 6.12
N PHE A 192 -14.72 -28.86 6.25
CA PHE A 192 -15.71 -29.64 7.01
C PHE A 192 -15.66 -29.39 8.53
N GLU A 193 -14.48 -29.15 9.12
CA GLU A 193 -14.34 -28.79 10.54
C GLU A 193 -14.84 -27.37 10.83
N VAL A 194 -14.59 -26.42 9.93
CA VAL A 194 -15.16 -25.07 10.00
C VAL A 194 -16.69 -25.14 9.87
N GLU A 195 -17.23 -25.94 8.95
CA GLU A 195 -18.69 -26.15 8.86
C GLU A 195 -19.29 -26.79 10.14
N LYS A 196 -18.57 -27.70 10.80
CA LYS A 196 -18.99 -28.28 12.09
C LYS A 196 -18.88 -27.28 13.25
N GLN A 197 -17.87 -26.42 13.27
CA GLN A 197 -17.71 -25.39 14.31
C GLN A 197 -18.59 -24.15 14.07
N VAL A 198 -19.08 -23.93 12.86
CA VAL A 198 -19.97 -22.80 12.52
C VAL A 198 -21.44 -23.04 12.93
N LYS A 199 -21.82 -24.19 13.48
CA LYS A 199 -23.18 -24.40 14.05
C LYS A 199 -23.28 -24.06 15.55
N TYR A 200 -23.02 -22.80 15.87
CA TYR A 200 -23.72 -22.03 16.91
C TYR A 200 -24.07 -20.65 16.30
N VAL A 201 -24.92 -20.66 15.27
CA VAL A 201 -25.48 -19.44 14.68
C VAL A 201 -26.70 -19.06 15.51
N GLY A 202 -26.55 -18.10 16.42
CA GLY A 202 -27.65 -17.60 17.24
C GLY A 202 -27.38 -16.37 18.10
N GLY A 203 -26.12 -15.93 18.25
CA GLY A 203 -25.82 -14.66 18.91
C GLY A 203 -25.76 -13.49 17.91
N PRO A 204 -26.30 -12.30 18.23
CA PRO A 204 -26.06 -11.10 17.42
C PRO A 204 -24.56 -10.81 17.33
N THR A 205 -24.06 -10.53 16.13
CA THR A 205 -22.67 -10.10 15.95
C THR A 205 -22.48 -8.75 16.61
N LEU A 206 -21.68 -8.69 17.68
CA LEU A 206 -21.38 -7.41 18.34
C LEU A 206 -20.84 -6.40 17.33
N SER A 207 -21.44 -5.23 17.28
CA SER A 207 -20.97 -4.13 16.45
C SER A 207 -19.66 -3.57 17.00
N ILE A 208 -18.99 -2.72 16.22
CA ILE A 208 -17.80 -2.00 16.71
C ILE A 208 -18.16 -1.08 17.88
N GLN A 209 -19.37 -0.51 17.87
CA GLN A 209 -19.86 0.34 18.96
C GLN A 209 -20.10 -0.47 20.24
N ASP A 210 -20.67 -1.67 20.11
CA ASP A 210 -20.90 -2.56 21.26
C ASP A 210 -19.57 -3.00 21.87
N ARG A 211 -18.59 -3.36 21.03
CA ARG A 211 -17.24 -3.69 21.49
C ARG A 211 -16.56 -2.53 22.20
N LEU A 212 -16.72 -1.31 21.69
CA LEU A 212 -16.17 -0.10 22.31
C LEU A 212 -16.86 0.17 23.66
N LYS A 213 -18.18 -0.03 23.75
CA LYS A 213 -18.94 0.13 24.98
C LYS A 213 -18.52 -0.87 26.05
N ILE A 214 -18.42 -2.16 25.70
CA ILE A 214 -17.93 -3.21 26.61
C ILE A 214 -16.50 -2.89 27.08
N SER A 215 -15.62 -2.49 26.16
CA SER A 215 -14.27 -2.11 26.52
C SER A 215 -14.24 -0.89 27.44
N ALA A 216 -15.13 0.09 27.27
CA ALA A 216 -15.19 1.27 28.12
C ALA A 216 -15.69 0.92 29.53
N ILE A 217 -16.71 0.07 29.65
CA ILE A 217 -17.24 -0.42 30.93
C ILE A 217 -16.20 -1.27 31.66
N ASN A 218 -15.46 -2.12 30.97
CA ASN A 218 -14.40 -2.91 31.62
C ASN A 218 -13.30 -2.04 32.26
N LEU A 219 -13.09 -0.81 31.77
CA LEU A 219 -12.14 0.14 32.35
C LEU A 219 -12.64 0.80 33.63
N THR A 220 -13.93 0.69 33.95
CA THR A 220 -14.52 1.23 35.18
C THR A 220 -14.46 0.25 36.34
N HIS A 221 -13.99 -0.98 36.17
CA HIS A 221 -13.96 -1.99 37.25
C HIS A 221 -13.33 -1.49 38.56
N GLU A 222 -12.23 -0.74 38.50
CA GLU A 222 -11.60 -0.17 39.69
C GLU A 222 -12.44 0.95 40.31
N VAL A 223 -13.20 1.70 39.51
CA VAL A 223 -14.19 2.68 39.98
C VAL A 223 -15.39 1.98 40.62
N GLU A 224 -15.92 0.92 40.01
CA GLU A 224 -17.02 0.13 40.55
C GLU A 224 -16.67 -0.47 41.92
N ASN A 225 -15.45 -0.99 42.10
CA ASN A 225 -15.01 -1.47 43.41
C ASN A 225 -15.10 -0.39 44.49
N PHE A 226 -14.73 0.87 44.18
CA PHE A 226 -14.87 1.99 45.12
C PHE A 226 -16.33 2.38 45.35
N ILE A 227 -17.18 2.26 44.34
CA ILE A 227 -18.63 2.47 44.47
C ILE A 227 -19.23 1.40 45.38
N ASP A 228 -18.88 0.14 45.20
CA ASP A 228 -19.32 -0.97 46.06
C ASP A 228 -18.90 -0.77 47.52
N GLU A 229 -17.67 -0.31 47.76
CA GLU A 229 -17.19 0.07 49.10
C GLU A 229 -18.03 1.23 49.69
N ALA A 230 -18.34 2.24 48.88
CA ALA A 230 -19.17 3.38 49.27
C ALA A 230 -20.63 2.97 49.54
N MET A 231 -21.16 1.95 48.85
CA MET A 231 -22.50 1.40 49.09
C MET A 231 -22.62 0.67 50.42
N GLN A 232 -21.54 0.05 50.91
CA GLN A 232 -21.54 -0.61 52.22
C GLN A 232 -21.63 0.38 53.38
N ASP A 233 -20.83 1.45 53.34
CA ASP A 233 -20.84 2.51 54.36
C ASP A 233 -20.30 3.83 53.80
N ILE A 234 -21.21 4.67 53.28
CA ILE A 234 -20.88 5.97 52.70
C ILE A 234 -20.32 6.96 53.75
N GLU A 235 -20.70 6.81 55.01
CA GLU A 235 -20.26 7.72 56.06
C GLU A 235 -18.79 7.50 56.42
N LYS A 236 -18.34 6.24 56.42
CA LYS A 236 -16.94 5.87 56.64
C LYS A 236 -16.09 5.88 55.36
N PHE A 237 -16.70 6.01 54.19
CA PHE A 237 -15.97 6.08 52.92
C PHE A 237 -14.96 7.23 52.90
N ASP A 238 -13.70 6.90 52.58
CA ASP A 238 -12.59 7.84 52.53
C ASP A 238 -12.43 8.41 51.11
N MET A 239 -13.00 9.60 50.92
CA MET A 239 -12.98 10.30 49.64
C MET A 239 -11.57 10.66 49.15
N LYS A 240 -10.56 10.66 50.03
CA LYS A 240 -9.17 10.94 49.62
C LYS A 240 -8.54 9.80 48.83
N LYS A 241 -9.01 8.57 49.05
CA LYS A 241 -8.54 7.39 48.31
C LYS A 241 -9.16 7.30 46.92
N PHE A 242 -10.31 7.93 46.74
CA PHE A 242 -11.00 7.98 45.46
C PHE A 242 -10.43 9.08 44.57
N ASN A 243 -9.86 8.67 43.42
CA ASN A 243 -9.41 9.60 42.38
C ASN A 243 -9.65 8.99 41.00
N ALA A 244 -10.84 9.26 40.45
CA ALA A 244 -11.29 8.72 39.16
C ALA A 244 -10.31 9.02 38.01
N LEU A 245 -9.67 10.19 37.99
CA LEU A 245 -8.70 10.54 36.94
C LEU A 245 -7.48 9.63 36.98
N SER A 246 -6.95 9.37 38.17
CA SER A 246 -5.77 8.51 38.35
C SER A 246 -6.07 7.07 37.91
N ILE A 247 -7.26 6.57 38.26
CA ILE A 247 -7.78 5.26 37.85
C ILE A 247 -7.88 5.18 36.32
N PHE A 248 -8.56 6.13 35.68
CA PHE A 248 -8.71 6.11 34.23
C PHE A 248 -7.38 6.26 33.48
N ARG A 249 -6.41 6.99 34.03
CA ARG A 249 -5.05 7.08 33.46
C ARG A 249 -4.29 5.77 33.60
N LYS A 250 -4.37 5.10 34.76
CA LYS A 250 -3.76 3.78 35.01
C LYS A 250 -4.32 2.72 34.05
N GLN A 251 -5.62 2.75 33.82
CA GLN A 251 -6.32 1.88 32.88
C GLN A 251 -6.16 2.31 31.41
N GLN A 252 -5.39 3.37 31.13
CA GLN A 252 -5.15 3.90 29.78
C GLN A 252 -6.43 4.24 29.00
N ALA A 253 -7.43 4.81 29.68
CA ALA A 253 -8.68 5.22 29.07
C ALA A 253 -8.46 6.31 28.00
N LYS A 254 -9.00 6.06 26.81
CA LYS A 254 -8.92 6.99 25.68
C LYS A 254 -10.10 7.98 25.72
N PRO A 255 -10.01 9.12 25.02
CA PRO A 255 -11.11 10.09 24.93
C PRO A 255 -12.44 9.50 24.46
N ALA A 256 -12.40 8.46 23.63
CA ALA A 256 -13.60 7.76 23.18
C ALA A 256 -14.23 6.90 24.29
N HIS A 257 -13.42 6.27 25.14
CA HIS A 257 -13.90 5.51 26.30
C HIS A 257 -14.51 6.47 27.33
N ALA A 258 -13.83 7.58 27.61
CA ALA A 258 -14.29 8.60 28.56
C ALA A 258 -15.69 9.17 28.22
N LYS A 259 -16.03 9.30 26.92
CA LYS A 259 -17.39 9.70 26.51
C LYS A 259 -18.46 8.67 26.91
N ILE A 260 -18.17 7.39 26.70
CA ILE A 260 -19.10 6.31 27.02
C ILE A 260 -19.23 6.15 28.53
N ILE A 261 -18.13 6.25 29.26
CA ILE A 261 -18.11 6.16 30.73
C ILE A 261 -18.92 7.34 31.33
N LYS A 262 -18.72 8.55 30.81
CA LYS A 262 -19.51 9.72 31.19
C LYS A 262 -21.01 9.50 30.96
N GLU A 263 -21.39 8.96 29.81
CA GLU A 263 -22.80 8.66 29.50
C GLU A 263 -23.37 7.56 30.41
N HIS A 264 -22.53 6.60 30.84
CA HIS A 264 -22.93 5.52 31.74
C HIS A 264 -23.30 6.02 33.15
N TYR A 265 -22.50 6.92 33.73
CA TYR A 265 -22.74 7.46 35.09
C TYR A 265 -23.59 8.74 35.12
N LYS A 266 -23.94 9.29 33.96
CA LYS A 266 -24.76 10.50 33.86
C LYS A 266 -26.10 10.40 34.61
N PRO A 267 -26.88 9.31 34.50
CA PRO A 267 -28.14 9.18 35.24
C PRO A 267 -27.93 9.29 36.75
N ASN A 268 -26.92 8.59 37.30
CA ASN A 268 -26.63 8.62 38.74
C ASN A 268 -26.21 10.02 39.21
N LEU A 269 -25.44 10.74 38.38
CA LEU A 269 -25.06 12.12 38.68
C LEU A 269 -26.27 13.06 38.63
N ASP A 270 -27.13 12.93 37.62
CA ASP A 270 -28.32 13.77 37.46
C ASP A 270 -29.29 13.54 38.64
N GLU A 271 -29.52 12.28 39.03
CA GLU A 271 -30.35 11.89 40.19
C GLU A 271 -29.82 12.45 41.52
N MET A 272 -28.50 12.40 41.76
CA MET A 272 -27.88 12.98 42.96
C MET A 272 -27.93 14.51 42.98
N ASN A 273 -27.87 15.15 41.81
CA ASN A 273 -28.03 16.60 41.69
C ASN A 273 -29.48 17.02 41.98
N GLU A 274 -30.46 16.25 41.51
CA GLU A 274 -31.87 16.48 41.82
C GLU A 274 -32.15 16.32 43.32
N LEU A 275 -31.62 15.26 43.93
CA LEU A 275 -31.77 15.00 45.37
C LEU A 275 -31.14 16.10 46.25
N THR A 276 -29.93 16.56 45.88
CA THR A 276 -29.18 17.57 46.65
C THR A 276 -29.60 19.01 46.30
N GLY A 277 -30.39 19.18 45.23
CA GLY A 277 -30.85 20.46 44.71
C GLY A 277 -31.96 21.11 45.56
N PRO A 278 -32.52 22.24 45.08
CA PRO A 278 -33.68 22.84 45.72
C PRO A 278 -34.87 21.89 45.65
N LYS A 279 -35.66 21.84 46.73
CA LYS A 279 -36.88 21.03 46.77
C LYS A 279 -37.85 21.47 45.68
N LEU A 280 -38.40 20.48 44.97
CA LEU A 280 -39.46 20.68 43.99
C LEU A 280 -40.79 20.44 44.67
N GLU A 281 -41.65 21.47 44.74
CA GLU A 281 -43.02 21.35 45.23
C GLU A 281 -43.91 20.72 44.14
N ASP A 282 -44.91 19.92 44.54
CA ASP A 282 -45.89 19.26 43.67
C ASP A 282 -45.30 18.34 42.58
N ASN A 283 -44.29 17.53 42.93
CA ASN A 283 -43.69 16.56 42.01
C ASN A 283 -43.59 15.16 42.62
N ASP A 284 -44.52 14.28 42.23
CA ASP A 284 -44.59 12.88 42.68
C ASP A 284 -43.27 12.11 42.46
N ALA A 285 -42.53 12.38 41.39
CA ALA A 285 -41.26 11.71 41.11
C ALA A 285 -40.14 12.17 42.07
N TYR A 286 -40.18 13.43 42.50
CA TYR A 286 -39.24 13.97 43.48
C TYR A 286 -39.54 13.42 44.89
N ASP A 287 -40.81 13.26 45.23
CA ASP A 287 -41.21 12.65 46.51
C ASP A 287 -40.77 11.18 46.58
N GLN A 288 -40.93 10.42 45.49
CA GLN A 288 -40.38 9.06 45.36
C GLN A 288 -38.86 9.02 45.51
N LEU A 289 -38.16 10.01 44.95
CA LEU A 289 -36.70 10.11 45.06
C LEU A 289 -36.28 10.35 46.51
N ILE A 290 -36.95 11.25 47.24
CA ILE A 290 -36.67 11.49 48.65
C ILE A 290 -36.93 10.23 49.49
N GLU A 291 -38.02 9.51 49.22
CA GLU A 291 -38.34 8.26 49.89
C GLU A 291 -37.25 7.19 49.65
N ALA A 292 -36.82 7.04 48.39
CA ALA A 292 -35.80 6.06 47.99
C ALA A 292 -34.45 6.26 48.69
N TYR A 293 -34.07 7.51 48.98
CA TYR A 293 -32.81 7.85 49.66
C TYR A 293 -32.97 8.23 51.13
N SER A 294 -34.13 7.97 51.74
CA SER A 294 -34.41 8.26 53.16
C SER A 294 -33.47 7.53 54.13
N ASN A 295 -32.88 6.40 53.69
CA ASN A 295 -31.90 5.62 54.43
C ASN A 295 -30.49 6.25 54.44
N ILE A 296 -30.21 7.25 53.60
CA ILE A 296 -28.90 7.90 53.51
C ILE A 296 -28.95 9.27 54.18
N SER A 297 -27.98 9.56 55.04
CA SER A 297 -27.88 10.88 55.67
C SER A 297 -27.59 11.99 54.64
N PRO A 298 -27.98 13.26 54.88
CA PRO A 298 -27.68 14.37 53.96
C PRO A 298 -26.18 14.57 53.69
N LYS A 299 -25.32 14.15 54.63
CA LYS A 299 -23.86 14.13 54.44
C LYS A 299 -23.43 13.03 53.47
N GLY A 300 -24.04 11.84 53.58
CA GLY A 300 -23.84 10.73 52.65
C GLY A 300 -24.29 11.08 51.22
N GLN A 301 -25.43 11.75 51.07
CA GLN A 301 -25.93 12.22 49.78
C GLN A 301 -24.94 13.16 49.08
N LYS A 302 -24.36 14.13 49.82
CA LYS A 302 -23.30 15.01 49.27
C LYS A 302 -22.05 14.24 48.87
N LYS A 303 -21.64 13.22 49.63
CA LYS A 303 -20.50 12.36 49.25
C LYS A 303 -20.76 11.59 47.96
N TRP A 304 -21.98 11.06 47.78
CA TRP A 304 -22.37 10.42 46.52
C TRP A 304 -22.30 11.38 45.34
N LEU A 305 -22.82 12.60 45.51
CA LEU A 305 -22.70 13.64 44.51
C LEU A 305 -21.24 13.95 44.16
N ASP A 306 -20.36 14.05 45.17
CA ASP A 306 -18.94 14.31 44.96
C ASP A 306 -18.25 13.16 44.20
N ILE A 307 -18.61 11.89 44.47
CA ILE A 307 -18.07 10.71 43.78
C ILE A 307 -18.41 10.79 42.28
N TYR A 308 -19.69 10.95 41.95
CA TYR A 308 -20.13 11.02 40.55
C TYR A 308 -19.63 12.28 39.84
N SER A 309 -19.55 13.40 40.54
CA SER A 309 -18.98 14.65 40.01
C SER A 309 -17.50 14.50 39.66
N GLN A 310 -16.71 13.84 40.52
CA GLN A 310 -15.31 13.53 40.22
C GLN A 310 -15.15 12.64 38.98
N ILE A 311 -16.04 11.65 38.79
CA ILE A 311 -16.04 10.79 37.60
C ILE A 311 -16.30 11.62 36.34
N ASP A 312 -17.30 12.49 36.35
CA ASP A 312 -17.64 13.35 35.21
C ASP A 312 -16.49 14.31 34.86
N GLN A 313 -15.92 14.97 35.87
CA GLN A 313 -14.79 15.89 35.70
C GLN A 313 -13.55 15.18 35.14
N ALA A 314 -13.24 13.98 35.64
CA ALA A 314 -12.16 13.16 35.12
C ALA A 314 -12.38 12.78 33.64
N CYS A 315 -13.60 12.41 33.27
CA CYS A 315 -13.96 12.12 31.89
C CYS A 315 -13.83 13.35 30.98
N ASN A 316 -14.28 14.53 31.43
CA ASN A 316 -14.16 15.79 30.67
C ASN A 316 -12.70 16.14 30.39
N MET A 317 -11.83 16.03 31.40
CA MET A 317 -10.39 16.30 31.25
C MET A 317 -9.71 15.33 30.25
N LEU A 318 -10.09 14.05 30.24
CA LEU A 318 -9.60 13.09 29.25
C LEU A 318 -10.08 13.42 27.83
N ILE A 319 -11.31 13.90 27.68
CA ILE A 319 -11.86 14.33 26.39
C ILE A 319 -11.12 15.56 25.87
N GLU A 320 -10.86 16.55 26.72
CA GLU A 320 -10.18 17.80 26.36
C GLU A 320 -8.70 17.59 26.01
N SER A 321 -7.97 16.82 26.81
CA SER A 321 -6.59 16.45 26.50
C SER A 321 -6.49 15.69 25.16
N GLY A 322 -7.49 14.86 24.83
CA GLY A 322 -7.60 14.22 23.53
C GLY A 322 -7.77 15.19 22.36
N LYS A 323 -8.51 16.29 22.56
CA LYS A 323 -8.68 17.34 21.53
C LYS A 323 -7.38 18.11 21.32
N GLN A 324 -6.69 18.49 22.40
CA GLN A 324 -5.45 19.25 22.33
C GLN A 324 -4.31 18.46 21.66
N ASN A 325 -4.22 17.15 21.92
CA ASN A 325 -3.18 16.29 21.34
C ASN A 325 -3.39 15.96 19.84
N ARG A 326 -4.54 16.31 19.25
CA ARG A 326 -4.81 16.02 17.84
C ARG A 326 -4.10 17.04 16.93
N LYS A 327 -2.85 16.75 16.56
CA LYS A 327 -2.07 17.60 15.63
C LYS A 327 -2.83 17.82 14.30
N PRO A 328 -3.03 19.07 13.85
CA PRO A 328 -3.59 19.36 12.54
C PRO A 328 -2.78 18.67 11.44
N ARG A 329 -3.46 17.96 10.53
CA ARG A 329 -2.78 17.22 9.45
C ARG A 329 -2.11 18.23 8.51
N LYS A 330 -0.77 18.25 8.47
CA LYS A 330 -0.02 19.05 7.50
C LYS A 330 -0.37 18.59 6.08
N ARG A 331 -0.84 19.51 5.23
CA ARG A 331 -1.10 19.22 3.81
C ARG A 331 0.24 18.98 3.11
N LYS A 332 0.32 17.92 2.28
CA LYS A 332 1.50 17.67 1.45
C LYS A 332 1.52 18.68 0.28
N PRO A 333 2.67 19.24 -0.09
CA PRO A 333 2.77 20.10 -1.27
C PRO A 333 2.34 19.30 -2.52
N VAL A 334 1.55 19.92 -3.39
CA VAL A 334 1.10 19.29 -4.64
C VAL A 334 2.28 19.25 -5.61
N ALA A 335 2.56 18.09 -6.21
CA ALA A 335 3.61 17.95 -7.22
C ALA A 335 3.34 18.89 -8.42
N LYS A 336 4.39 19.53 -8.96
CA LYS A 336 4.29 20.51 -10.05
C LYS A 336 3.55 19.96 -11.28
N GLU A 337 3.81 18.71 -11.64
CA GLU A 337 3.12 18.00 -12.73
C GLU A 337 1.59 17.98 -12.55
N LYS A 338 1.11 17.76 -11.32
CA LYS A 338 -0.32 17.74 -11.01
C LYS A 338 -0.97 19.12 -11.13
N LEU A 339 -0.22 20.19 -10.86
CA LEU A 339 -0.71 21.56 -11.04
C LEU A 339 -0.88 21.90 -12.53
N ILE A 340 -0.01 21.36 -13.38
CA ILE A 340 0.08 21.70 -14.80
C ILE A 340 -0.73 20.74 -15.69
N ALA A 341 -1.13 19.57 -15.19
CA ALA A 341 -1.84 18.55 -15.97
C ALA A 341 -3.08 19.05 -16.75
N LYS A 342 -3.67 20.18 -16.36
CA LYS A 342 -4.85 20.79 -17.01
C LYS A 342 -4.53 22.01 -17.87
N LEU A 343 -3.27 22.41 -17.98
CA LEU A 343 -2.85 23.57 -18.75
C LEU A 343 -2.93 23.24 -20.25
N LYS A 344 -3.70 24.03 -20.99
CA LYS A 344 -3.82 23.93 -22.44
C LYS A 344 -2.81 24.88 -23.08
N PHE A 345 -1.97 24.38 -23.98
CA PHE A 345 -1.01 25.16 -24.76
C PHE A 345 -0.67 24.43 -26.06
N GLN A 346 -0.17 25.17 -27.05
CA GLN A 346 0.28 24.62 -28.33
C GLN A 346 1.72 24.10 -28.18
N LYS A 347 2.01 22.83 -28.47
CA LYS A 347 3.36 22.26 -28.31
C LYS A 347 4.36 22.81 -29.32
N GLU A 348 3.94 22.91 -30.57
CA GLU A 348 4.76 23.38 -31.69
C GLU A 348 3.90 24.12 -32.72
N ASP A 349 4.53 25.05 -33.43
CA ASP A 349 3.93 25.76 -34.56
C ASP A 349 4.86 25.70 -35.77
N SER A 350 4.47 24.91 -36.76
CA SER A 350 5.23 24.68 -37.98
C SER A 350 5.31 25.93 -38.88
N ALA A 351 4.35 26.86 -38.77
CA ALA A 351 4.33 28.06 -39.62
C ALA A 351 5.42 29.08 -39.25
N LEU A 352 5.75 29.16 -37.95
CA LEU A 352 6.73 30.10 -37.40
C LEU A 352 7.98 29.41 -36.83
N GLY A 353 8.05 28.07 -36.92
CA GLY A 353 9.17 27.28 -36.38
C GLY A 353 9.36 27.50 -34.88
N LEU A 354 8.26 27.42 -34.12
CA LEU A 354 8.25 27.65 -32.67
C LEU A 354 7.99 26.36 -31.91
N VAL A 355 8.71 26.17 -30.80
CA VAL A 355 8.50 25.08 -29.85
C VAL A 355 8.21 25.71 -28.49
N SER A 356 7.17 25.23 -27.82
CA SER A 356 6.81 25.72 -26.50
C SER A 356 7.83 25.32 -25.44
N ALA A 357 8.16 26.26 -24.55
CA ALA A 357 8.92 26.01 -23.34
C ALA A 357 8.20 25.01 -22.42
N ASN A 358 8.97 24.28 -21.61
CA ASN A 358 8.42 23.25 -20.72
C ASN A 358 7.51 23.89 -19.65
N PRO A 359 6.22 23.53 -19.58
CA PRO A 359 5.29 24.18 -18.65
C PRO A 359 5.58 23.85 -17.18
N ILE A 360 6.41 22.83 -16.89
CA ILE A 360 6.87 22.45 -15.54
C ILE A 360 7.59 23.59 -14.82
N GLU A 361 8.20 24.51 -15.57
CA GLU A 361 8.96 25.62 -15.02
C GLU A 361 8.12 26.86 -14.72
N ILE A 362 6.84 26.88 -15.12
CA ILE A 362 5.96 28.03 -14.88
C ILE A 362 5.72 28.27 -13.38
N PRO A 363 5.38 27.26 -12.55
CA PRO A 363 5.15 27.48 -11.13
C PRO A 363 6.45 27.91 -10.41
N GLY A 364 6.44 29.13 -9.87
CA GLY A 364 7.57 29.77 -9.20
C GLY A 364 8.47 30.62 -10.11
N SER A 365 8.06 30.86 -11.36
CA SER A 365 8.78 31.76 -12.29
C SER A 365 8.42 33.23 -12.05
N SER A 366 9.36 34.15 -12.28
CA SER A 366 9.13 35.60 -12.16
C SER A 366 8.50 36.20 -13.41
N GLU A 367 8.86 35.73 -14.60
CA GLU A 367 8.27 36.19 -15.86
C GLU A 367 7.95 35.04 -16.81
N LEU A 368 6.82 35.15 -17.51
CA LEU A 368 6.42 34.20 -18.55
C LEU A 368 6.01 34.94 -19.82
N TRP A 369 6.65 34.59 -20.94
CA TRP A 369 6.37 35.14 -22.26
C TRP A 369 5.54 34.17 -23.08
N VAL A 370 4.50 34.71 -23.71
CA VAL A 370 3.42 33.94 -24.31
C VAL A 370 3.07 34.53 -25.67
N TYR A 371 2.85 33.68 -26.68
CA TYR A 371 2.40 34.13 -28.00
C TYR A 371 1.18 33.33 -28.45
N ASN A 372 0.16 34.01 -28.93
CA ASN A 372 -1.05 33.38 -29.43
C ASN A 372 -1.07 33.45 -30.97
N THR A 373 -1.02 32.28 -31.61
CA THR A 373 -0.91 32.16 -33.08
C THR A 373 -2.12 32.73 -33.82
N LYS A 374 -3.33 32.52 -33.28
CA LYS A 374 -4.58 33.02 -33.90
C LYS A 374 -4.71 34.54 -33.83
N THR A 375 -4.43 35.13 -32.68
CA THR A 375 -4.60 36.58 -32.47
C THR A 375 -3.36 37.40 -32.85
N ARG A 376 -2.23 36.73 -33.11
CA ARG A 376 -0.91 37.33 -33.34
C ARG A 376 -0.46 38.26 -32.21
N LYS A 377 -0.90 37.96 -30.98
CA LYS A 377 -0.56 38.76 -29.78
C LYS A 377 0.57 38.10 -29.02
N ILE A 378 1.58 38.90 -28.68
CA ILE A 378 2.61 38.53 -27.71
C ILE A 378 2.24 39.15 -26.36
N GLY A 379 2.40 38.38 -25.28
CA GLY A 379 2.08 38.77 -23.92
C GLY A 379 3.22 38.48 -22.96
N LYS A 380 3.37 39.34 -21.96
CA LYS A 380 4.33 39.20 -20.86
C LYS A 380 3.58 39.13 -19.53
N TYR A 381 3.67 38.01 -18.83
CA TYR A 381 3.23 37.87 -17.45
C TYR A 381 4.38 38.17 -16.51
N ILE A 382 4.14 39.01 -15.51
CA ILE A 382 5.11 39.36 -14.44
C ILE A 382 4.50 38.95 -13.11
N ALA A 383 5.23 38.22 -12.28
CA ALA A 383 4.76 37.82 -10.96
C ALA A 383 4.57 39.02 -10.02
N THR A 384 3.55 38.97 -9.15
CA THR A 384 3.34 40.00 -8.11
C THR A 384 4.44 39.94 -7.05
N ASN A 385 4.78 38.73 -6.61
CA ASN A 385 5.84 38.48 -5.63
C ASN A 385 7.02 37.80 -6.32
N ILE A 386 8.01 38.60 -6.72
CA ILE A 386 9.25 38.10 -7.33
C ILE A 386 10.10 37.45 -6.23
N ASP A 387 10.63 36.25 -6.45
CA ASP A 387 11.56 35.59 -5.53
C ASP A 387 13.01 35.91 -5.95
N PRO A 388 13.71 36.85 -5.29
CA PRO A 388 15.08 37.20 -5.65
C PRO A 388 16.08 36.07 -5.36
N THR A 389 15.70 35.09 -4.53
CA THR A 389 16.57 34.00 -4.08
C THR A 389 16.30 32.67 -4.79
N GLY A 390 15.24 32.58 -5.60
CA GLY A 390 14.84 31.36 -6.31
C GLY A 390 14.48 30.19 -5.37
N GLN A 391 14.16 30.49 -4.11
CA GLN A 391 13.87 29.51 -3.06
C GLN A 391 12.46 28.91 -3.16
N GLN A 392 11.61 29.39 -4.08
CA GLN A 392 10.26 28.88 -4.36
C GLN A 392 9.40 28.83 -3.10
N ARG A 393 9.41 29.92 -2.32
CA ARG A 393 8.57 30.05 -1.11
C ARG A 393 7.09 30.02 -1.48
N GLU A 394 6.25 29.52 -0.58
CA GLU A 394 4.80 29.48 -0.80
C GLU A 394 4.27 30.90 -1.06
N GLY A 395 3.62 31.10 -2.22
CA GLY A 395 3.10 32.40 -2.64
C GLY A 395 4.07 33.30 -3.41
N SER A 396 5.27 32.81 -3.74
CA SER A 396 6.24 33.49 -4.61
C SER A 396 6.18 32.98 -6.06
N GLY A 397 6.39 33.88 -7.01
CA GLY A 397 6.34 33.62 -8.44
C GLY A 397 4.93 33.41 -9.02
N LEU A 398 4.89 33.09 -10.31
CA LEU A 398 3.65 32.72 -11.01
C LEU A 398 3.18 31.33 -10.55
N SER A 399 1.86 31.12 -10.56
CA SER A 399 1.22 29.84 -10.23
C SER A 399 0.22 29.46 -11.31
N VAL A 400 -0.14 28.18 -11.40
CA VAL A 400 -1.09 27.68 -12.41
C VAL A 400 -2.27 27.01 -11.72
N LYS A 401 -3.49 27.44 -12.09
CA LYS A 401 -4.75 26.84 -11.65
C LYS A 401 -5.60 26.49 -12.87
N GLY A 402 -5.60 25.20 -13.23
CA GLY A 402 -6.31 24.74 -14.42
C GLY A 402 -5.62 25.26 -15.69
N THR A 403 -6.31 26.12 -16.44
CA THR A 403 -5.78 26.79 -17.64
C THR A 403 -5.36 28.24 -17.39
N THR A 404 -5.46 28.71 -16.15
CA THR A 404 -5.22 30.11 -15.79
C THR A 404 -3.91 30.26 -15.01
N ILE A 405 -3.10 31.24 -15.40
CA ILE A 405 -1.95 31.72 -14.64
C ILE A 405 -2.46 32.65 -13.55
N THR A 406 -2.02 32.43 -12.32
CA THR A 406 -2.37 33.20 -11.13
C THR A 406 -1.12 33.80 -10.50
N GLY A 407 -1.28 34.90 -9.75
CA GLY A 407 -0.16 35.61 -9.11
C GLY A 407 0.62 36.52 -10.06
N PHE A 408 -0.01 36.99 -11.15
CA PHE A 408 0.57 38.00 -12.03
C PHE A 408 0.14 39.41 -11.62
N ASN A 409 1.01 40.39 -11.86
CA ASN A 409 0.80 41.80 -11.56
C ASN A 409 0.02 42.50 -12.70
N GLY A 410 -0.62 43.63 -12.40
CA GLY A 410 -1.31 44.49 -13.37
C GLY A 410 -0.42 45.10 -14.46
N THR A 411 0.90 44.97 -14.33
CA THR A 411 1.91 45.30 -15.36
C THR A 411 2.01 44.26 -16.48
N SER A 412 1.22 43.19 -16.41
CA SER A 412 1.18 42.14 -17.43
C SER A 412 0.39 42.61 -18.67
N ILE A 413 1.11 42.85 -19.77
CA ILE A 413 0.60 43.49 -20.99
C ILE A 413 0.72 42.53 -22.18
N GLN A 414 -0.16 42.70 -23.17
CA GLN A 414 -0.07 42.07 -24.49
C GLN A 414 -0.18 43.11 -25.63
N LYS A 415 0.58 42.87 -26.70
CA LYS A 415 0.62 43.68 -27.93
C LYS A 415 0.47 42.80 -29.17
N THR A 416 -0.14 43.34 -30.22
CA THR A 416 -0.32 42.63 -31.50
C THR A 416 0.91 42.82 -32.41
N LEU A 417 1.44 41.73 -32.94
CA LEU A 417 2.56 41.74 -33.88
C LEU A 417 2.06 41.99 -35.31
N ARG A 418 2.69 42.93 -36.02
CA ARG A 418 2.37 43.25 -37.43
C ARG A 418 3.12 42.34 -38.41
N LYS A 419 4.36 41.94 -38.06
CA LYS A 419 5.20 41.02 -38.83
C LYS A 419 5.70 39.91 -37.90
N PRO A 420 4.87 38.88 -37.63
CA PRO A 420 5.17 37.92 -36.56
C PRO A 420 6.45 37.14 -36.79
N LYS A 421 6.79 36.78 -38.04
CA LYS A 421 8.01 36.00 -38.35
C LYS A 421 9.28 36.75 -37.94
N ASP A 422 9.51 37.93 -38.53
CA ASP A 422 10.70 38.74 -38.27
C ASP A 422 10.78 39.20 -36.80
N GLN A 423 9.64 39.57 -36.20
CA GLN A 423 9.60 40.04 -34.81
C GLN A 423 9.86 38.91 -33.80
N ILE A 424 9.34 37.71 -34.06
CA ILE A 424 9.59 36.55 -33.19
C ILE A 424 11.03 36.06 -33.33
N ASP A 425 11.63 36.13 -34.52
CA ASP A 425 13.05 35.84 -34.71
C ASP A 425 13.94 36.87 -33.98
N ALA A 426 13.57 38.15 -34.02
CA ALA A 426 14.21 39.18 -33.18
C ALA A 426 14.04 38.91 -31.67
N PHE A 427 12.87 38.40 -31.24
CA PHE A 427 12.63 38.00 -29.85
C PHE A 427 13.51 36.82 -29.42
N LYS A 428 13.65 35.78 -30.27
CA LYS A 428 14.52 34.63 -30.00
C LYS A 428 15.98 35.06 -29.80
N ASN A 429 16.45 36.01 -30.61
CA ASN A 429 17.81 36.54 -30.54
C ASN A 429 18.01 37.58 -29.43
N SER A 430 16.94 38.01 -28.76
CA SER A 430 17.00 39.02 -27.70
C SER A 430 17.50 38.43 -26.37
N GLY A 431 18.60 38.98 -25.84
CA GLY A 431 19.11 38.70 -24.51
C GLY A 431 18.27 39.31 -23.37
N LYS A 432 18.63 39.03 -22.11
CA LYS A 432 17.89 39.49 -20.92
C LYS A 432 17.66 41.01 -20.87
N VAL A 433 18.63 41.80 -21.32
CA VAL A 433 18.56 43.28 -21.30
C VAL A 433 17.59 43.80 -22.37
N LEU A 434 17.65 43.24 -23.58
CA LEU A 434 16.77 43.63 -24.69
C LEU A 434 15.32 43.21 -24.44
N LEU A 435 15.10 42.05 -23.82
CA LEU A 435 13.75 41.57 -23.46
C LEU A 435 12.99 42.51 -22.52
N LYS A 436 13.68 43.28 -21.67
CA LYS A 436 13.03 44.28 -20.81
C LYS A 436 12.36 45.40 -21.62
N LYS A 437 13.00 45.82 -22.71
CA LYS A 437 12.53 46.90 -23.60
C LYS A 437 11.73 46.40 -24.81
N TYR A 438 11.64 45.07 -24.99
CA TYR A 438 11.06 44.47 -26.20
C TYR A 438 9.56 44.80 -26.39
N MET A 439 8.79 44.95 -25.31
CA MET A 439 7.40 45.37 -25.46
C MET A 439 7.29 46.84 -25.89
N ASP A 440 8.24 47.69 -25.52
CA ASP A 440 8.23 49.12 -25.83
C ASP A 440 8.57 49.38 -27.30
N THR A 441 9.37 48.52 -27.93
CA THR A 441 9.72 48.63 -29.36
C THR A 441 8.57 48.30 -30.31
N ILE A 442 7.50 47.67 -29.81
CA ILE A 442 6.35 47.30 -30.62
C ILE A 442 5.34 48.46 -30.65
N ASN A 443 5.19 49.08 -31.82
CA ASN A 443 4.21 50.13 -32.12
C ASN A 443 2.79 49.55 -32.25
N ALA A 444 2.22 49.07 -31.14
CA ALA A 444 0.85 48.57 -31.04
C ALA A 444 0.21 48.94 -29.71
N VAL A 445 -1.13 49.04 -29.69
CA VAL A 445 -1.91 49.38 -28.50
C VAL A 445 -1.74 48.30 -27.42
N GLU A 446 -1.51 48.75 -26.20
CA GLU A 446 -1.36 47.90 -25.02
C GLU A 446 -2.71 47.41 -24.51
N THR A 447 -2.82 46.11 -24.28
CA THR A 447 -4.00 45.53 -23.63
C THR A 447 -3.57 44.70 -22.43
N LYS A 448 -4.38 44.68 -21.36
CA LYS A 448 -4.08 43.91 -20.15
C LYS A 448 -4.29 42.42 -20.38
N LEU A 449 -3.46 41.58 -19.77
CA LEU A 449 -3.60 40.12 -19.79
C LEU A 449 -4.61 39.63 -18.73
N ASN A 450 -5.37 38.58 -19.06
CA ASN A 450 -6.40 38.00 -18.18
C ASN A 450 -5.99 36.66 -17.54
N GLY A 451 -4.75 36.21 -17.76
CA GLY A 451 -4.22 34.96 -17.20
C GLY A 451 -4.65 33.67 -17.90
N ARG A 452 -5.62 33.68 -18.82
CA ARG A 452 -6.13 32.46 -19.45
C ARG A 452 -5.24 32.03 -20.63
N ILE A 453 -4.77 30.78 -20.59
CA ILE A 453 -4.03 30.14 -21.69
C ILE A 453 -4.98 29.21 -22.45
N ASN A 454 -4.88 29.21 -23.78
CA ASN A 454 -5.66 28.35 -24.67
C ASN A 454 -4.74 27.42 -25.49
N GLU A 455 -5.34 26.53 -26.29
CA GLU A 455 -4.61 25.55 -27.11
C GLU A 455 -3.82 26.16 -28.27
N GLN A 456 -4.04 27.45 -28.58
CA GLN A 456 -3.38 28.20 -29.65
C GLN A 456 -2.25 29.10 -29.12
N THR A 457 -1.96 28.97 -27.84
CA THR A 457 -0.97 29.75 -27.15
C THR A 457 0.32 28.94 -27.00
N ILE A 458 1.42 29.50 -27.49
CA ILE A 458 2.78 28.98 -27.38
C ILE A 458 3.48 29.68 -26.23
N LEU A 459 4.22 28.90 -25.43
CA LEU A 459 5.05 29.39 -24.36
C LEU A 459 6.43 29.72 -24.93
N LEU A 460 6.79 31.00 -25.04
CA LEU A 460 8.04 31.39 -25.70
C LEU A 460 9.26 31.26 -24.77
N LYS A 461 9.18 31.85 -23.58
CA LYS A 461 10.30 31.92 -22.64
C LYS A 461 9.83 32.04 -21.20
N ILE A 462 10.49 31.33 -20.30
CA ILE A 462 10.22 31.34 -18.86
C ILE A 462 11.48 31.88 -18.17
N ASN A 463 11.35 32.98 -17.43
CA ASN A 463 12.44 33.53 -16.61
C ASN A 463 12.12 33.29 -15.13
N LYS A 464 13.09 32.73 -14.41
CA LYS A 464 13.01 32.53 -12.96
C LYS A 464 13.22 33.83 -12.23
#